data_AF-A0A803LSB8-F1
#
_entry.id   AF-A0A803LSB8-F1
#
_cell.length_a   1.000
_cell.length_b   1.000
_cell.length_c   1.000
_cell.angle_alpha   90.00
_cell.angle_beta   90.00
_cell.angle_gamma   90.00
#
_symmetry.space_group_name_H-M   'P 1'
#
loop_
_entity.id
_entity.type
_entity.pdbx_description
1 polymer ?
#
loop_
_entity_poly.entity_id
_entity_poly.type
_entity_poly.pdbx_seq_one_letter_code
_entity_poly.pdbx_strand_id
1 'polypeptide(L)'
;MILSALLTSVGINLGLCFLFFTLYSILRKQPSNLRVYAPRLVAERKLKQNTDFNLERLLPSAGWVKRAWQQSEEDLLEKSGLDGVVFMRLFTFR
;
A
#
# COMPACT_ATOMS: atom_id res chain seq x y z
N MET A 1 -2.74 -16.23 32.88
CA MET A 1 -2.96 -17.03 31.65
C MET A 1 -3.55 -16.21 30.51
N ILE A 2 -4.66 -15.48 30.72
CA ILE A 2 -5.31 -14.65 29.68
C ILE A 2 -4.38 -13.56 29.14
N LEU A 3 -3.67 -12.84 30.03
CA LEU A 3 -2.74 -11.78 29.62
C LEU A 3 -1.61 -12.32 28.74
N SER A 4 -1.00 -13.45 29.11
CA SER A 4 0.07 -14.09 28.32
C SER A 4 -0.44 -14.53 26.96
N ALA A 5 -1.63 -15.15 26.89
CA ALA A 5 -2.24 -15.55 25.62
C ALA A 5 -2.56 -14.35 24.72
N LEU A 6 -3.08 -13.26 25.30
CA LEU A 6 -3.32 -12.01 24.59
C LEU A 6 -2.01 -11.43 24.04
N LEU A 7 -0.96 -11.39 24.86
CA LEU A 7 0.33 -10.83 24.48
C LEU A 7 1.00 -11.64 23.37
N THR A 8 0.95 -12.98 23.45
CA THR A 8 1.44 -13.86 22.39
C THR A 8 0.66 -13.63 21.09
N SER A 9 -0.66 -13.53 21.16
CA SER A 9 -1.50 -13.28 19.99
C SER A 9 -1.20 -11.93 19.34
N VAL A 10 -1.13 -10.86 20.13
CA VAL A 10 -0.78 -9.51 19.66
C VAL A 10 0.63 -9.51 19.05
N GLY A 11 1.60 -10.15 19.70
CA GLY A 11 2.98 -10.25 19.21
C GLY A 11 3.06 -10.94 17.84
N ILE A 12 2.37 -12.06 17.66
CA ILE A 12 2.33 -12.78 16.38
C ILE A 12 1.67 -11.91 15.29
N ASN A 13 0.51 -11.32 15.58
CA ASN A 13 -0.21 -10.49 14.60
C ASN A 13 0.58 -9.24 14.20
N LEU A 14 1.22 -8.57 15.16
CA LEU A 14 2.10 -7.43 14.87
C LEU A 14 3.32 -7.85 14.05
N GLY A 15 3.97 -8.96 14.41
CA GLY A 15 5.10 -9.50 13.66
C GLY A 15 4.75 -9.79 12.20
N LEU A 16 3.61 -10.45 11.97
CA LEU A 16 3.10 -10.70 10.62
C LEU A 16 2.74 -9.40 9.88
N CYS A 17 2.15 -8.42 10.58
CA CYS A 17 1.84 -7.12 10.00
C CYS A 17 3.12 -6.43 9.48
N PHE A 18 4.20 -6.39 10.27
CA PHE A 18 5.48 -5.82 9.84
C PHE A 18 6.12 -6.61 8.69
N LEU A 19 6.02 -7.94 8.71
CA LEU A 19 6.51 -8.78 7.63
C LEU A 19 5.79 -8.46 6.31
N PHE A 20 4.46 -8.46 6.30
CA PHE A 20 3.67 -8.14 5.10
C PHE A 20 3.86 -6.70 4.65
N PHE A 21 3.93 -5.74 5.58
CA PHE A 21 4.21 -4.35 5.26
C PHE A 21 5.56 -4.20 4.55
N THR A 22 6.58 -4.90 5.03
CA THR A 22 7.93 -4.90 4.45
C THR A 22 7.92 -5.53 3.06
N LEU A 23 7.35 -6.73 2.93
CA LEU A 23 7.22 -7.42 1.65
C LEU A 23 6.48 -6.56 0.62
N TYR A 24 5.32 -6.00 1.00
CA TYR A 24 4.57 -5.09 0.13
C TYR A 24 5.39 -3.88 -0.29
N SER A 25 6.11 -3.25 0.66
CA SER A 25 6.95 -2.08 0.39
C SER A 25 8.07 -2.35 -0.61
N ILE A 26 8.58 -3.58 -0.66
CA ILE A 26 9.61 -4.03 -1.61
C ILE A 26 8.98 -4.43 -2.94
N LEU A 27 7.99 -5.34 -2.90
CA LEU A 27 7.40 -5.95 -4.09
C LEU A 27 6.70 -4.92 -4.98
N ARG A 28 6.04 -3.91 -4.41
CA ARG A 28 5.36 -2.84 -5.16
C ARG A 28 6.30 -1.95 -5.98
N LYS A 29 7.60 -1.93 -5.65
CA LYS A 29 8.62 -1.13 -6.36
C LYS A 29 9.23 -1.89 -7.53
N GLN A 30 9.07 -3.21 -7.59
CA GLN A 30 9.70 -4.03 -8.60
C GLN A 30 9.00 -3.82 -9.95
N PRO A 31 9.76 -3.60 -11.04
CA PRO A 31 9.18 -3.26 -12.35
C PRO A 31 8.33 -4.40 -12.91
N SER A 32 8.70 -5.65 -12.64
CA SER A 32 7.93 -6.84 -13.02
C SER A 32 6.54 -6.89 -12.38
N ASN A 33 6.39 -6.34 -11.17
CA ASN A 33 5.15 -6.40 -10.40
C ASN A 33 4.25 -5.18 -10.61
N LEU A 34 4.64 -4.21 -11.43
CA LEU A 34 3.86 -2.99 -11.67
C LEU A 34 2.46 -3.27 -12.22
N ARG A 35 2.31 -4.33 -13.02
CA ARG A 35 1.01 -4.74 -13.55
C ARG A 35 0.04 -5.21 -12.44
N VAL A 36 0.58 -5.70 -11.33
CA VAL A 36 -0.20 -6.18 -10.18
C VAL A 36 -0.47 -5.05 -9.20
N TYR A 37 0.56 -4.28 -8.82
CA TYR A 37 0.44 -3.27 -7.76
C TYR A 37 0.04 -1.87 -8.25
N ALA A 38 0.13 -1.59 -9.55
CA ALA A 38 -0.21 -0.30 -10.13
C ALA A 38 -0.88 -0.43 -11.51
N PRO A 39 -1.91 -1.30 -11.67
CA PRO A 39 -2.52 -1.58 -12.96
C PRO A 39 -3.07 -0.33 -13.66
N ARG A 40 -3.64 0.61 -12.88
CA ARG A 40 -4.19 1.85 -13.42
C ARG A 40 -3.11 2.76 -14.01
N LEU A 41 -1.96 2.90 -13.34
CA LEU A 41 -0.82 3.67 -13.87
C LEU A 41 -0.25 3.04 -15.15
N VAL A 42 -0.30 1.71 -15.25
CA VAL A 42 0.09 0.98 -16.46
C VAL A 42 -0.92 1.23 -17.59
N ALA A 43 -2.22 1.16 -17.31
CA ALA A 43 -3.28 1.41 -18.28
C ALA A 43 -3.23 2.85 -18.83
N GLU A 44 -2.96 3.83 -17.96
CA GLU A 44 -2.79 5.23 -18.33
C GLU A 44 -1.46 5.53 -19.05
N ARG A 45 -0.59 4.51 -19.27
CA ARG A 45 0.78 4.62 -19.80
C ARG A 45 1.65 5.68 -19.10
N LYS A 46 1.29 6.08 -17.88
CA LYS A 46 2.00 7.10 -17.10
C LYS A 46 3.33 6.60 -16.54
N LEU A 47 3.57 5.29 -16.55
CA LEU A 47 4.85 4.71 -16.13
C LEU A 47 5.65 4.24 -17.35
N LYS A 48 6.83 4.84 -17.59
CA LYS A 48 7.86 4.20 -18.40
C LYS A 48 8.27 2.90 -17.71
N GLN A 49 8.03 1.75 -18.36
CA GLN A 49 8.60 0.47 -17.93
C GLN A 49 10.11 0.52 -18.11
N ASN A 50 10.81 1.11 -17.15
CA ASN A 50 12.24 0.91 -17.01
C ASN A 50 12.42 -0.50 -16.45
N THR A 51 12.87 -1.41 -17.32
CA THR A 51 13.11 -2.82 -17.02
C THR A 51 14.30 -3.05 -16.10
N ASP A 52 15.11 -2.01 -15.86
CA ASP A 52 16.32 -2.13 -15.07
C ASP A 52 16.00 -2.42 -13.59
N PHE A 53 16.61 -3.50 -13.12
CA PHE A 53 16.61 -3.87 -11.72
C PHE A 53 17.52 -2.92 -10.95
N ASN A 54 17.01 -2.33 -9.86
CA ASN A 54 17.80 -1.47 -8.98
C ASN A 54 17.72 -2.03 -7.55
N LEU A 55 18.87 -2.35 -6.97
CA LEU A 55 19.01 -2.88 -5.60
C LEU A 55 18.44 -1.92 -4.53
N GLU A 56 18.46 -0.61 -4.76
CA GLU A 56 17.84 0.38 -3.87
C GLU A 56 16.32 0.17 -3.74
N ARG A 57 15.68 -0.49 -4.70
CA ARG A 57 14.24 -0.84 -4.63
C ARG A 57 13.95 -1.98 -3.65
N LEU A 58 14.96 -2.70 -3.18
CA LEU A 58 14.83 -3.70 -2.12
C LEU A 58 14.80 -3.09 -0.71
N LEU A 59 15.18 -1.81 -0.56
CA LEU A 59 15.02 -1.12 0.71
C LEU A 59 13.53 -0.84 0.94
N PRO A 60 12.92 -1.32 2.04
CA PRO A 60 11.53 -1.00 2.34
C PRO A 60 11.39 0.51 2.53
N SER A 61 10.34 1.12 1.97
CA SER A 61 10.03 2.53 2.26
C SER A 61 8.57 2.70 2.66
N ALA A 62 8.35 3.45 3.73
CA ALA A 62 7.02 3.79 4.22
C ALA A 62 6.40 5.00 3.49
N GLY A 63 7.12 5.60 2.52
CA GLY A 63 6.65 6.81 1.83
C GLY A 63 5.34 6.63 1.06
N TRP A 64 4.95 5.40 0.73
CA TRP A 64 3.64 5.11 0.12
C TRP A 64 2.48 5.33 1.11
N VAL A 65 2.68 5.11 2.41
CA VAL A 65 1.66 5.34 3.45
C VAL A 65 1.35 6.83 3.52
N LYS A 66 2.39 7.67 3.62
CA LYS A 66 2.23 9.13 3.63
C LYS A 66 1.48 9.62 2.40
N ARG A 67 1.85 9.15 1.21
CA ARG A 67 1.17 9.53 -0.04
C ARG A 67 -0.29 9.09 -0.08
N ALA A 68 -0.59 7.88 0.37
CA ALA A 68 -1.96 7.37 0.45
C ALA A 68 -2.81 8.18 1.44
N TRP A 69 -2.22 8.60 2.56
CA TRP A 69 -2.89 9.41 3.59
C TRP A 69 -3.16 10.85 3.15
N GLN A 70 -2.31 11.42 2.31
CA GLN A 70 -2.39 12.82 1.86
C GLN A 70 -3.27 13.03 0.62
N GLN A 71 -3.99 12.01 0.14
CA GLN A 71 -4.91 12.15 -0.99
C GLN A 71 -6.13 12.99 -0.59
N SER A 72 -6.54 13.92 -1.46
CA SER A 72 -7.76 14.70 -1.27
C SER A 72 -9.01 13.89 -1.68
N GLU A 73 -10.20 14.36 -1.30
CA GLU A 73 -11.44 13.71 -1.72
C GLU A 73 -11.66 13.86 -3.24
N GLU A 74 -11.28 14.99 -3.81
CA GLU A 74 -11.33 15.24 -5.26
C GLU A 74 -10.41 14.27 -6.02
N ASP A 75 -9.20 14.07 -5.50
CA ASP A 75 -8.24 13.07 -6.00
C ASP A 75 -8.84 11.65 -5.96
N LEU A 76 -9.52 11.29 -4.86
CA LEU A 76 -10.19 9.99 -4.71
C LEU A 76 -11.38 9.85 -5.65
N LEU A 77 -12.16 10.91 -5.86
CA LEU A 77 -13.30 10.91 -6.78
C LEU A 77 -12.83 10.72 -8.22
N GLU A 78 -11.80 11.44 -8.64
CA GLU A 78 -11.20 11.31 -9.98
C GLU A 78 -10.60 9.90 -10.20
N LYS A 79 -9.89 9.39 -9.19
CA LYS A 79 -9.15 8.11 -9.29
C LYS A 79 -9.95 6.88 -8.93
N SER A 80 -11.06 6.99 -8.21
CA SER A 80 -11.80 5.81 -7.69
C SER A 80 -13.31 5.90 -7.89
N GLY A 81 -13.82 7.03 -8.40
CA GLY A 81 -15.25 7.26 -8.58
C GLY A 81 -15.98 7.48 -7.26
N LEU A 82 -17.30 7.63 -7.37
CA LEU A 82 -18.18 7.90 -6.22
C LEU A 82 -18.16 6.76 -5.20
N ASP A 83 -18.23 5.51 -5.66
CA ASP A 83 -18.24 4.33 -4.78
C ASP A 83 -16.98 4.26 -3.91
N GLY A 84 -15.82 4.59 -4.48
CA GLY A 84 -14.57 4.65 -3.74
C GLY A 84 -14.57 5.73 -2.65
N VAL A 85 -15.11 6.90 -2.94
CA VAL A 85 -15.25 8.00 -1.97
C VAL A 85 -16.20 7.62 -0.84
N VAL A 86 -17.38 7.08 -1.19
CA VAL A 86 -18.39 6.65 -0.20
C VAL A 86 -17.82 5.54 0.69
N PHE A 87 -17.08 4.58 0.12
CA PHE A 87 -16.42 3.53 0.89
C PHE A 87 -15.38 4.09 1.87
N MET A 88 -14.57 5.06 1.43
CA MET A 88 -13.58 5.70 2.31
C MET A 88 -14.24 6.45 3.48
N ARG A 89 -15.40 7.08 3.26
CA ARG A 89 -16.17 7.76 4.31
C ARG A 89 -16.67 6.82 5.42
N LEU A 90 -16.72 5.51 5.22
CA LEU A 90 -16.99 4.54 6.29
C LEU A 90 -15.88 4.52 7.36
N PHE A 91 -14.65 4.87 6.98
CA PHE A 91 -13.48 4.87 7.86
C PHE A 91 -13.08 6.28 8.31
N THR A 92 -13.36 7.30 7.48
CA THR A 92 -13.00 8.70 7.78
C THR A 92 -14.24 9.48 8.19
N PHE A 93 -14.39 9.74 9.50
CA PHE A 93 -15.51 10.49 10.08
C PHE A 93 -15.21 12.00 10.17
N ARG A 94 -14.79 12.61 9.06
CA ARG A 94 -14.56 14.05 9.02
C ARG A 94 -15.83 14.82 8.71
#